data_AF-A0A0F9ZVB6-F1
#
_entry.id   AF-A0A0F9ZVB6-F1
#
_cell.length_a   1.000
_cell.length_b   1.000
_cell.length_c   1.000
_cell.angle_alpha   90.00
_cell.angle_beta   90.00
_cell.angle_gamma   90.00
#
_symmetry.space_group_name_H-M   'P 1'
#
loop_
_entity.id
_entity.type
_entity.pdbx_description
1 polymer ?
#
loop_
_entity_poly.entity_id
_entity_poly.type
_entity_poly.pdbx_seq_one_letter_code
_entity_poly.pdbx_strand_id
1 'polypeptide(L)'
;MKKYLPIILFVVGILIVVLVFVFIKNKKTDNVTDDNGTLVELAFPDRSFASLTPTIDGHYINLKIEKIKVPKAVSMDYELLYSLPDGRAQGVPGTAELKDIIVFERKLLLGSESNGKFRYDEGVEEGNLTVRFRDSKGKLLAKFSTKFHLQSNEAELTSVDTNFTYTLDKKPKGIYFITMETFGLPASSSVSSVTSGPYAVFASAELPSGSAEGWQTVDSNLFYK
;
A
#
# COMPACT_ATOMS: atom_id res chain seq x y z
N MET A 1 -47.62 62.81 5.55
CA MET A 1 -46.76 61.61 5.68
C MET A 1 -45.88 61.32 4.45
N LYS A 2 -45.95 62.08 3.34
CA LYS A 2 -45.14 61.84 2.12
C LYS A 2 -43.75 62.52 2.09
N LYS A 3 -43.47 63.48 2.99
CA LYS A 3 -42.19 64.21 3.03
C LYS A 3 -41.05 63.41 3.69
N TYR A 4 -41.38 62.49 4.59
CA TYR A 4 -40.40 61.66 5.30
C TYR A 4 -40.26 60.26 4.68
N LEU A 5 -41.10 59.91 3.70
CA LEU A 5 -41.07 58.65 2.98
C LEU A 5 -39.70 58.34 2.32
N PRO A 6 -39.03 59.29 1.64
CA PRO A 6 -37.70 59.01 1.07
C PRO A 6 -36.64 58.80 2.16
N ILE A 7 -36.76 59.49 3.30
CA ILE A 7 -35.82 59.38 4.42
C ILE A 7 -35.99 58.03 5.13
N ILE A 8 -37.24 57.58 5.33
CA ILE A 8 -37.54 56.27 5.92
C ILE A 8 -37.03 55.15 5.02
N LEU A 9 -37.23 55.23 3.70
CA LEU A 9 -36.69 54.26 2.74
C LEU A 9 -35.17 54.20 2.76
N PHE A 10 -34.49 55.34 2.90
CA PHE A 10 -33.05 55.41 2.99
C PHE A 10 -32.51 54.76 4.28
N VAL A 11 -33.14 55.05 5.42
CA VAL A 11 -32.77 54.46 6.72
C VAL A 11 -33.01 52.94 6.71
N VAL A 12 -34.13 52.48 6.17
CA VAL A 12 -34.43 51.04 6.05
C VAL A 12 -33.44 50.36 5.10
N GLY A 13 -33.05 51.01 4.00
CA GLY A 13 -32.03 50.51 3.08
C GLY A 13 -30.67 50.33 3.75
N ILE A 14 -30.22 51.31 4.53
CA ILE A 14 -28.98 51.21 5.32
C ILE A 14 -29.07 50.06 6.33
N LEU A 15 -30.21 49.91 7.00
CA LEU A 15 -30.42 48.87 8.01
C LEU A 15 -30.36 47.46 7.40
N ILE A 16 -30.90 47.28 6.19
CA ILE A 16 -30.79 46.02 5.43
C ILE A 16 -29.34 45.75 5.04
N VAL A 17 -28.59 46.75 4.57
CA VAL A 17 -27.17 46.58 4.19
C VAL A 17 -26.31 46.22 5.41
N VAL A 18 -26.56 46.84 6.57
CA VAL A 18 -25.85 46.52 7.82
C VAL A 18 -26.19 45.10 8.29
N LEU A 19 -27.45 44.67 8.20
CA LEU A 19 -27.86 43.31 8.54
C LEU A 19 -27.22 42.26 7.61
N VAL A 20 -27.17 42.52 6.29
CA VAL A 20 -26.48 41.66 5.32
C VAL A 20 -24.97 41.62 5.60
N PHE A 21 -24.35 42.76 5.91
CA PHE A 21 -22.92 42.82 6.24
C PHE A 21 -22.58 42.06 7.52
N VAL A 22 -23.42 42.15 8.56
CA VAL A 22 -23.26 41.38 9.80
C VAL A 22 -23.49 39.89 9.55
N PHE A 23 -24.45 39.50 8.71
CA PHE A 23 -24.68 38.09 8.33
C PHE A 23 -23.53 37.50 7.51
N ILE A 24 -22.91 38.26 6.62
CA ILE A 24 -21.72 37.83 5.86
C ILE A 24 -20.52 37.71 6.80
N LYS A 25 -20.35 38.64 7.75
CA LYS A 25 -19.23 38.64 8.71
C LYS A 25 -19.36 37.56 9.79
N ASN A 26 -20.58 37.12 10.12
CA ASN A 26 -20.85 36.03 11.05
C ASN A 26 -20.99 34.64 10.41
N LYS A 27 -20.85 34.52 9.09
CA LYS A 27 -20.42 33.23 8.52
C LYS A 27 -19.00 33.01 9.01
N LYS A 28 -18.86 32.21 10.08
CA LYS A 28 -17.63 31.48 10.35
C LYS A 28 -17.26 30.77 9.06
N THR A 29 -16.39 31.43 8.30
CA THR A 29 -15.53 30.78 7.36
C THR A 29 -14.67 29.93 8.26
N ASP A 30 -15.03 28.66 8.38
CA ASP A 30 -14.07 27.67 8.82
C ASP A 30 -12.90 27.82 7.86
N ASN A 31 -11.88 28.53 8.32
CA ASN A 31 -10.53 28.36 7.84
C ASN A 31 -10.14 26.95 8.26
N VAL A 32 -10.59 25.95 7.49
CA VAL A 32 -9.86 24.69 7.42
C VAL A 32 -8.72 24.96 6.47
N THR A 33 -7.61 25.30 7.11
CA THR A 33 -6.24 25.17 6.66
C THR A 33 -6.07 24.22 5.47
N ASP A 34 -5.62 24.83 4.37
CA ASP A 34 -4.83 24.30 3.27
C ASP A 34 -5.05 22.83 2.87
N ASP A 35 -5.78 22.67 1.76
CA ASP A 35 -5.96 21.44 0.99
C ASP A 35 -4.77 21.15 0.06
N ASN A 36 -3.55 21.38 0.54
CA ASN A 36 -2.36 20.84 -0.10
C ASN A 36 -2.22 19.37 0.31
N GLY A 37 -2.90 18.51 -0.45
CA GLY A 37 -2.90 17.04 -0.40
C GLY A 37 -1.52 16.42 -0.61
N THR A 38 -0.59 16.71 0.30
CA THR A 38 0.72 16.08 0.35
C THR A 38 0.54 14.72 0.99
N LEU A 39 0.94 13.67 0.28
CA LEU A 39 1.06 12.34 0.87
C LEU A 39 1.97 12.44 2.10
N VAL A 40 1.62 11.74 3.17
CA VAL A 40 2.49 11.59 4.34
C VAL A 40 3.75 10.89 3.87
N GLU A 41 4.84 11.63 3.79
CA GLU A 41 6.15 11.06 3.56
C GLU A 41 6.61 10.39 4.86
N LEU A 42 6.73 9.06 4.81
CA LEU A 42 7.17 8.26 5.94
C LEU A 42 8.68 8.02 5.82
N ALA A 43 9.40 8.38 6.88
CA ALA A 43 10.79 8.01 7.05
C ALA A 43 10.94 6.49 6.93
N PHE A 44 12.06 6.04 6.39
CA PHE A 44 12.29 4.61 6.13
C PHE A 44 12.02 3.70 7.36
N PRO A 45 12.47 4.05 8.58
CA PRO A 45 12.18 3.28 9.79
C PRO A 45 10.71 3.28 10.22
N ASP A 46 9.85 4.09 9.62
CA ASP A 46 8.41 4.16 9.91
C ASP A 46 7.55 3.54 8.81
N ARG A 47 8.14 3.21 7.66
CA ARG A 47 7.44 2.52 6.58
C ARG A 47 6.98 1.14 7.04
N SER A 48 5.78 0.76 6.64
CA SER A 48 5.25 -0.59 6.88
C SER A 48 6.12 -1.64 6.18
N PHE A 49 6.00 -2.89 6.61
CA PHE A 49 6.67 -4.02 5.98
C PHE A 49 5.63 -4.87 5.28
N ALA A 50 5.85 -5.19 4.01
CA ALA A 50 4.97 -6.04 3.22
C ALA A 50 5.66 -7.35 2.89
N SER A 51 4.97 -8.46 3.10
CA SER A 51 5.40 -9.78 2.68
C SER A 51 4.32 -10.47 1.85
N LEU A 52 4.78 -11.20 0.84
CA LEU A 52 3.96 -11.97 -0.09
C LEU A 52 4.48 -13.39 -0.10
N THR A 53 3.86 -14.30 0.66
CA THR A 53 4.29 -15.70 0.72
C THR A 53 3.40 -16.55 -0.19
N PRO A 54 3.92 -17.13 -1.29
CA PRO A 54 3.11 -18.00 -2.13
C PRO A 54 2.71 -19.29 -1.38
N THR A 55 1.58 -19.89 -1.72
CA THR A 55 1.22 -21.23 -1.22
C THR A 55 1.95 -22.32 -2.00
N ILE A 56 2.08 -23.50 -1.40
CA ILE A 56 2.80 -24.64 -2.01
C ILE A 56 2.18 -25.10 -3.34
N ASP A 57 0.89 -24.86 -3.53
CA ASP A 57 0.16 -25.15 -4.76
C ASP A 57 0.23 -24.02 -5.80
N GLY A 58 0.83 -22.87 -5.45
CA GLY A 58 0.93 -21.70 -6.35
C GLY A 58 -0.38 -20.95 -6.58
N HIS A 59 -1.51 -21.40 -6.03
CA HIS A 59 -2.82 -20.81 -6.31
C HIS A 59 -3.11 -19.54 -5.51
N TYR A 60 -2.36 -19.31 -4.42
CA TYR A 60 -2.59 -18.18 -3.55
C TYR A 60 -1.29 -17.52 -3.13
N ILE A 61 -1.42 -16.25 -2.74
CA ILE A 61 -0.37 -15.49 -2.09
C ILE A 61 -0.90 -14.99 -0.75
N ASN A 62 -0.20 -15.30 0.33
CA ASN A 62 -0.48 -14.76 1.65
C ASN A 62 0.16 -13.38 1.75
N LEU A 63 -0.67 -12.34 1.73
CA LEU A 63 -0.29 -10.97 2.01
C LEU A 63 -0.24 -10.77 3.53
N LYS A 64 0.87 -10.25 4.03
CA LYS A 64 0.98 -9.72 5.39
C LYS A 64 1.56 -8.31 5.34
N ILE A 65 0.90 -7.38 6.01
CA ILE A 65 1.38 -6.01 6.22
C ILE A 65 1.63 -5.81 7.71
N GLU A 66 2.87 -5.48 8.08
CA GLU A 66 3.28 -5.23 9.45
C GLU A 66 3.66 -3.76 9.65
N LYS A 67 3.68 -3.33 10.90
CA LYS A 67 4.08 -1.97 11.29
C LYS A 67 3.22 -0.91 10.58
N ILE A 68 1.91 -1.13 10.64
CA ILE A 68 0.93 -0.16 10.18
C ILE A 68 0.91 1.01 11.18
N LYS A 69 1.65 2.08 10.85
CA LYS A 69 1.82 3.26 11.73
C LYS A 69 1.49 4.59 11.04
N VAL A 70 0.75 4.53 9.92
CA VAL A 70 0.40 5.74 9.17
C VAL A 70 -0.53 6.62 10.00
N PRO A 71 -0.12 7.85 10.38
CA PRO A 71 -0.93 8.70 11.26
C PRO A 71 -2.29 9.02 10.66
N LYS A 72 -3.35 8.94 11.48
CA LYS A 72 -4.76 9.22 11.09
C LYS A 72 -5.36 8.23 10.08
N ALA A 73 -4.64 7.18 9.70
CA ALA A 73 -5.20 6.15 8.82
C ALA A 73 -6.24 5.33 9.58
N VAL A 74 -7.43 5.19 8.98
CA VAL A 74 -8.52 4.36 9.51
C VAL A 74 -8.87 3.20 8.59
N SER A 75 -8.40 3.24 7.34
CA SER A 75 -8.55 2.14 6.39
C SER A 75 -7.31 1.97 5.52
N MET A 76 -7.18 0.75 5.00
CA MET A 76 -6.15 0.34 4.05
C MET A 76 -6.81 -0.36 2.87
N ASP A 77 -6.64 0.18 1.68
CA ASP A 77 -6.92 -0.54 0.43
C ASP A 77 -5.64 -1.26 -0.01
N TYR A 78 -5.78 -2.51 -0.44
CA TYR A 78 -4.70 -3.25 -1.07
C TYR A 78 -5.16 -3.79 -2.42
N GLU A 79 -4.21 -3.93 -3.33
CA GLU A 79 -4.45 -4.44 -4.68
C GLU A 79 -3.21 -5.19 -5.14
N LEU A 80 -3.40 -6.48 -5.42
CA LEU A 80 -2.41 -7.29 -6.12
C LEU A 80 -2.81 -7.36 -7.59
N LEU A 81 -2.04 -6.72 -8.47
CA LEU A 81 -2.23 -6.78 -9.91
C LEU A 81 -1.17 -7.70 -10.50
N TYR A 82 -1.54 -8.62 -11.39
CA TYR A 82 -0.59 -9.54 -12.04
C TYR A 82 -0.93 -9.75 -13.51
N SER A 83 0.07 -10.15 -14.28
CA SER A 83 -0.07 -10.38 -15.72
C SER A 83 -0.16 -11.87 -16.03
N LEU A 84 -0.95 -12.21 -17.04
CA LEU A 84 -1.08 -13.55 -17.59
C LEU A 84 -0.26 -13.68 -18.88
N PRO A 85 0.12 -14.91 -19.28
CA PRO A 85 0.88 -15.15 -20.51
C PRO A 85 0.20 -14.64 -21.79
N ASP A 86 -1.12 -14.52 -21.77
CA ASP A 86 -1.92 -14.00 -22.89
C ASP A 86 -2.02 -12.46 -22.91
N GLY A 87 -1.29 -11.77 -22.02
CA GLY A 87 -1.23 -10.32 -21.91
C GLY A 87 -2.38 -9.69 -21.11
N ARG A 88 -3.34 -10.48 -20.60
CA ARG A 88 -4.37 -9.95 -19.70
C ARG A 88 -3.79 -9.64 -18.33
N ALA A 89 -4.31 -8.59 -17.70
CA ALA A 89 -4.04 -8.28 -16.30
C ALA A 89 -5.22 -8.71 -15.43
N GLN A 90 -4.92 -9.22 -14.23
CA GLN A 90 -5.89 -9.61 -13.22
C GLN A 90 -5.59 -8.92 -11.90
N GLY A 91 -6.63 -8.56 -11.17
CA GLY A 91 -6.53 -7.81 -9.92
C GLY A 91 -7.23 -8.53 -8.77
N VAL A 92 -6.58 -8.53 -7.60
CA VAL A 92 -7.17 -8.95 -6.32
C VAL A 92 -7.24 -7.73 -5.40
N PRO A 93 -8.31 -6.92 -5.49
CA PRO A 93 -8.49 -5.78 -4.62
C PRO A 93 -9.07 -6.21 -3.27
N GLY A 94 -8.86 -5.37 -2.26
CA GLY A 94 -9.64 -5.44 -1.03
C GLY A 94 -9.40 -4.24 -0.13
N THR A 95 -10.24 -4.13 0.89
CA THR A 95 -10.17 -3.05 1.88
C THR A 95 -10.20 -3.66 3.29
N ALA A 96 -9.45 -3.05 4.20
CA ALA A 96 -9.41 -3.38 5.61
C ALA A 96 -9.62 -2.12 6.46
N GLU A 97 -10.40 -2.25 7.52
CA GLU A 97 -10.49 -1.21 8.56
C GLU A 97 -9.31 -1.35 9.53
N LEU A 98 -8.63 -0.24 9.81
CA LEU A 98 -7.42 -0.18 10.63
C LEU A 98 -7.76 0.22 12.07
N LYS A 99 -8.61 -0.58 12.74
CA LYS A 99 -9.02 -0.37 14.16
C LYS A 99 -7.85 -0.63 15.12
N ASP A 100 -6.81 0.20 15.04
CA ASP A 100 -5.55 0.10 15.79
C ASP A 100 -4.76 -1.20 15.53
N ILE A 101 -5.07 -1.94 14.45
CA ILE A 101 -4.29 -3.11 14.06
C ILE A 101 -2.92 -2.68 13.51
N ILE A 102 -1.88 -3.31 14.02
CA ILE A 102 -0.49 -3.08 13.60
C ILE A 102 0.01 -4.15 12.62
N VAL A 103 -0.75 -5.24 12.48
CA VAL A 103 -0.52 -6.36 11.56
C VAL A 103 -1.84 -6.68 10.85
N PHE A 104 -1.78 -6.88 9.54
CA PHE A 104 -2.89 -7.30 8.70
C PHE A 104 -2.46 -8.50 7.87
N GLU A 105 -3.34 -9.51 7.74
CA GLU A 105 -3.09 -10.70 6.94
C GLU A 105 -4.28 -11.03 6.04
N ARG A 106 -4.00 -11.44 4.80
CA ARG A 106 -5.02 -11.88 3.84
C ARG A 106 -4.45 -12.91 2.87
N LYS A 107 -5.21 -13.95 2.61
CA LYS A 107 -4.95 -14.89 1.50
C LYS A 107 -5.54 -14.34 0.20
N LEU A 108 -4.72 -14.18 -0.83
CA LEU A 108 -5.08 -13.63 -2.13
C LEU A 108 -5.11 -14.75 -3.17
N LEU A 109 -6.24 -14.94 -3.86
CA LEU A 109 -6.40 -15.96 -4.89
C LEU A 109 -5.82 -15.48 -6.23
N LEU A 110 -4.93 -16.27 -6.83
CA LEU A 110 -4.52 -16.10 -8.22
C LEU A 110 -5.53 -16.81 -9.13
N GLY A 111 -6.63 -16.12 -9.38
CA GLY A 111 -7.71 -16.63 -10.21
C GLY A 111 -9.06 -16.01 -9.85
N SER A 112 -10.12 -16.79 -10.02
CA SER A 112 -11.49 -16.37 -9.76
C SER A 112 -12.26 -17.42 -8.97
N GLU A 113 -13.12 -16.96 -8.06
CA GLU A 113 -14.09 -17.78 -7.36
C GLU A 113 -15.51 -17.34 -7.75
N SER A 114 -16.37 -18.29 -8.13
CA SER A 114 -17.79 -18.03 -8.40
C SER A 114 -18.65 -19.18 -7.87
N ASN A 115 -19.58 -18.88 -6.97
CA ASN A 115 -20.46 -19.86 -6.34
C ASN A 115 -19.70 -21.06 -5.72
N GLY A 116 -18.56 -20.78 -5.05
CA GLY A 116 -17.71 -21.80 -4.44
C GLY A 116 -16.90 -22.64 -5.43
N LYS A 117 -16.95 -22.33 -6.73
CA LYS A 117 -16.08 -22.94 -7.76
C LYS A 117 -14.87 -22.07 -8.00
N PHE A 118 -13.69 -22.67 -7.88
CA PHE A 118 -12.41 -22.01 -8.08
C PHE A 118 -11.88 -22.31 -9.48
N ARG A 119 -11.38 -21.25 -10.13
CA ARG A 119 -10.57 -21.34 -11.35
C ARG A 119 -9.26 -20.61 -11.05
N TYR A 120 -8.17 -21.34 -11.14
CA TYR A 120 -6.82 -20.80 -10.94
C TYR A 120 -6.28 -20.26 -12.25
N ASP A 121 -5.54 -19.16 -12.18
CA ASP A 121 -4.84 -18.61 -13.33
C ASP A 121 -3.40 -19.15 -13.35
N GLU A 122 -2.99 -19.71 -14.49
CA GLU A 122 -1.70 -20.36 -14.69
C GLU A 122 -0.69 -19.41 -15.35
N GLY A 123 0.61 -19.65 -15.12
CA GLY A 123 1.69 -18.89 -15.75
C GLY A 123 1.84 -17.45 -15.22
N VAL A 124 1.44 -17.21 -13.97
CA VAL A 124 1.70 -15.94 -13.29
C VAL A 124 3.17 -15.87 -12.91
N GLU A 125 3.90 -14.91 -13.47
CA GLU A 125 5.32 -14.68 -13.17
C GLU A 125 5.53 -13.34 -12.48
N GLU A 126 4.83 -12.28 -12.88
CA GLU A 126 5.08 -10.94 -12.35
C GLU A 126 3.80 -10.21 -11.97
N GLY A 127 3.94 -9.27 -11.04
CA GLY A 127 2.89 -8.33 -10.72
C GLY A 127 3.34 -7.19 -9.84
N ASN A 128 2.37 -6.45 -9.30
CA ASN A 128 2.57 -5.28 -8.46
C ASN A 128 1.59 -5.31 -7.29
N LEU A 129 2.11 -5.21 -6.08
CA LEU A 129 1.33 -4.95 -4.87
C LEU A 129 1.24 -3.45 -4.65
N THR A 130 0.03 -2.93 -4.52
CA THR A 130 -0.22 -1.55 -4.10
C THR A 130 -0.99 -1.53 -2.79
N VAL A 131 -0.53 -0.71 -1.84
CA VAL A 131 -1.21 -0.47 -0.56
C VAL A 131 -1.46 1.03 -0.40
N ARG A 132 -2.69 1.40 -0.05
CA ARG A 132 -3.15 2.79 0.08
C ARG A 132 -3.80 2.98 1.45
N PHE A 133 -3.26 3.89 2.25
CA PHE A 133 -3.80 4.26 3.55
C PHE A 133 -4.70 5.48 3.45
N ARG A 134 -5.86 5.46 4.11
CA ARG A 134 -6.85 6.55 4.04
C ARG A 134 -7.35 6.97 5.40
N ASP A 135 -7.71 8.25 5.51
CA ASP A 135 -8.38 8.79 6.70
C ASP A 135 -9.90 8.51 6.70
N SER A 136 -10.59 8.96 7.77
CA SER A 136 -12.04 8.78 7.94
C SER A 136 -12.90 9.53 6.92
N LYS A 137 -12.31 10.44 6.14
CA LYS A 137 -12.97 11.13 5.03
C LYS A 137 -12.65 10.49 3.68
N GLY A 138 -11.89 9.39 3.67
CA GLY A 138 -11.45 8.70 2.46
C GLY A 138 -10.24 9.36 1.76
N LYS A 139 -9.64 10.40 2.35
CA LYS A 139 -8.47 11.08 1.79
C LYS A 139 -7.27 10.12 1.82
N LEU A 140 -6.55 10.04 0.71
CA LEU A 140 -5.31 9.26 0.62
C LEU A 140 -4.23 9.90 1.49
N LEU A 141 -3.69 9.14 2.42
CA LEU A 141 -2.63 9.56 3.34
C LEU A 141 -1.26 9.07 2.87
N ALA A 142 -1.15 7.79 2.53
CA ALA A 142 0.10 7.20 2.06
C ALA A 142 -0.18 6.14 1.00
N LYS A 143 0.76 5.95 0.09
CA LYS A 143 0.72 4.91 -0.94
C LYS A 143 2.08 4.23 -1.01
N PHE A 144 2.07 2.91 -0.99
CA PHE A 144 3.24 2.09 -1.26
C PHE A 144 2.93 1.18 -2.44
N SER A 145 3.94 0.94 -3.28
CA SER A 145 3.83 0.06 -4.43
C SER A 145 5.14 -0.66 -4.63
N THR A 146 5.09 -1.94 -4.97
CA THR A 146 6.28 -2.74 -5.25
C THR A 146 5.94 -3.84 -6.24
N LYS A 147 6.90 -4.14 -7.11
CA LYS A 147 6.79 -5.25 -8.05
C LYS A 147 7.22 -6.55 -7.37
N PHE A 148 6.58 -7.64 -7.74
CA PHE A 148 6.95 -8.97 -7.29
C PHE A 148 7.21 -9.88 -8.48
N HIS A 149 8.17 -10.79 -8.32
CA HIS A 149 8.47 -11.86 -9.26
C HIS A 149 8.16 -13.20 -8.58
N LEU A 150 7.12 -13.88 -9.05
CA LEU A 150 6.75 -15.25 -8.67
C LEU A 150 7.53 -16.24 -9.54
N GLN A 151 8.42 -16.99 -8.92
CA GLN A 151 9.32 -17.93 -9.57
C GLN A 151 9.16 -19.33 -8.98
N SER A 152 9.41 -20.35 -9.79
CA SER A 152 9.45 -21.73 -9.30
C SER A 152 10.41 -22.55 -10.16
N ASN A 153 10.98 -23.60 -9.57
CA ASN A 153 11.90 -24.48 -10.29
C ASN A 153 13.06 -23.72 -10.96
N GLU A 154 13.65 -22.73 -10.27
CA GLU A 154 14.80 -21.96 -10.71
C GLU A 154 15.84 -21.92 -9.60
N ALA A 155 17.12 -21.78 -9.97
CA ALA A 155 18.20 -21.59 -8.99
C ALA A 155 18.47 -20.10 -8.74
N GLU A 156 18.18 -19.24 -9.71
CA GLU A 156 18.36 -17.79 -9.61
C GLU A 156 17.01 -17.11 -9.40
N LEU A 157 16.83 -16.51 -8.23
CA LEU A 157 15.63 -15.77 -7.86
C LEU A 157 15.93 -14.28 -8.04
N THR A 158 15.18 -13.61 -8.90
CA THR A 158 15.47 -12.24 -9.33
C THR A 158 14.31 -11.31 -9.03
N SER A 159 14.62 -10.09 -8.64
CA SER A 159 13.64 -9.00 -8.60
C SER A 159 13.29 -8.54 -10.03
N VAL A 160 12.07 -8.05 -10.22
CA VAL A 160 11.59 -7.57 -11.54
C VAL A 160 12.43 -6.38 -12.06
N ASP A 161 12.98 -5.57 -11.17
CA ASP A 161 13.86 -4.45 -11.54
C ASP A 161 15.32 -4.87 -11.78
N THR A 162 15.63 -6.16 -11.63
CA THR A 162 16.96 -6.77 -11.80
C THR A 162 18.04 -6.26 -10.84
N ASN A 163 17.67 -5.49 -9.81
CA ASN A 163 18.65 -4.94 -8.86
C ASN A 163 19.08 -5.95 -7.80
N PHE A 164 18.24 -6.95 -7.53
CA PHE A 164 18.47 -8.01 -6.56
C PHE A 164 18.37 -9.39 -7.19
N THR A 165 19.32 -10.25 -6.85
CA THR A 165 19.37 -11.67 -7.21
C THR A 165 19.79 -12.49 -6.00
N TYR A 166 19.08 -13.60 -5.76
CA TYR A 166 19.42 -14.61 -4.78
C TYR A 166 19.65 -15.95 -5.50
N THR A 167 20.85 -16.50 -5.37
CA THR A 167 21.24 -17.76 -6.01
C THR A 167 21.20 -18.89 -5.00
N LEU A 168 20.29 -19.83 -5.23
CA LEU A 168 20.13 -21.05 -4.45
C LEU A 168 21.26 -22.03 -4.76
N ASP A 169 21.76 -22.73 -3.74
CA ASP A 169 22.83 -23.73 -3.91
C ASP A 169 22.39 -24.90 -4.80
N LYS A 170 21.07 -25.17 -4.83
CA LYS A 170 20.45 -26.23 -5.62
C LYS A 170 19.09 -25.76 -6.12
N LYS A 171 18.75 -26.14 -7.35
CA LYS A 171 17.43 -25.93 -7.94
C LYS A 171 16.36 -26.73 -7.17
N PRO A 172 15.45 -26.08 -6.42
CA PRO A 172 14.40 -26.75 -5.69
C PRO A 172 13.28 -27.17 -6.65
N LYS A 173 12.51 -28.19 -6.26
CA LYS A 173 11.33 -28.66 -7.00
C LYS A 173 10.08 -28.44 -6.18
N GLY A 174 9.04 -27.90 -6.81
CA GLY A 174 7.72 -27.71 -6.17
C GLY A 174 7.72 -26.68 -5.04
N ILE A 175 8.69 -25.75 -5.04
CA ILE A 175 8.67 -24.58 -4.16
C ILE A 175 8.48 -23.35 -5.04
N TYR A 176 7.56 -22.49 -4.62
CA TYR A 176 7.33 -21.18 -5.20
C TYR A 176 8.04 -20.12 -4.38
N PHE A 177 8.56 -19.11 -5.05
CA PHE A 177 9.29 -17.99 -4.46
C PHE A 177 8.69 -16.69 -4.94
N ILE A 178 8.60 -15.71 -4.07
CA ILE A 178 8.36 -14.32 -4.44
C ILE A 178 9.59 -13.50 -4.08
N THR A 179 10.19 -12.89 -5.09
CA THR A 179 11.28 -11.93 -4.94
C THR A 179 10.75 -10.51 -5.15
N MET A 180 10.92 -9.63 -4.17
CA MET A 180 10.39 -8.27 -4.23
C MET A 180 11.15 -7.29 -3.32
N GLU A 181 11.13 -6.01 -3.67
CA GLU A 181 11.48 -4.94 -2.71
C GLU A 181 10.36 -4.83 -1.67
N THR A 182 10.69 -4.72 -0.39
CA THR A 182 9.72 -4.48 0.68
C THR A 182 9.66 -2.99 0.99
N PHE A 183 8.48 -2.49 1.40
CA PHE A 183 8.29 -1.05 1.63
C PHE A 183 9.20 -0.46 2.73
N GLY A 184 9.59 -1.31 3.68
CA GLY A 184 10.47 -1.01 4.80
C GLY A 184 10.99 -2.31 5.39
N LEU A 185 11.37 -2.28 6.66
CA LEU A 185 11.88 -3.43 7.40
C LEU A 185 10.88 -3.96 8.45
N PRO A 186 10.95 -5.25 8.81
CA PRO A 186 10.11 -5.83 9.85
C PRO A 186 10.38 -5.18 11.21
N ALA A 187 9.41 -5.29 12.12
CA ALA A 187 9.48 -4.65 13.44
C ALA A 187 10.65 -5.13 14.32
N SER A 188 11.18 -6.33 14.05
CA SER A 188 12.34 -6.91 14.73
C SER A 188 13.68 -6.35 14.28
N SER A 189 13.74 -5.61 13.17
CA SER A 189 14.99 -5.11 12.63
C SER A 189 15.54 -3.91 13.42
N SER A 190 16.84 -3.91 13.68
CA SER A 190 17.59 -2.80 14.28
C SER A 190 18.24 -1.86 13.26
N VAL A 191 18.05 -2.10 11.96
CA VAL A 191 18.66 -1.29 10.89
C VAL A 191 17.90 0.03 10.74
N SER A 192 18.62 1.15 10.85
CA SER A 192 18.04 2.50 10.83
C SER A 192 18.07 3.18 9.46
N SER A 193 18.95 2.73 8.55
CA SER A 193 19.07 3.28 7.19
C SER A 193 19.59 2.23 6.22
N VAL A 194 19.18 2.32 4.96
CA VAL A 194 19.66 1.49 3.85
C VAL A 194 20.03 2.41 2.69
N THR A 195 21.07 2.05 1.95
CA THR A 195 21.45 2.69 0.68
C THR A 195 20.74 2.04 -0.52
N SER A 196 20.37 0.75 -0.41
CA SER A 196 19.57 0.05 -1.41
C SER A 196 18.69 -1.05 -0.79
N GLY A 197 17.54 -1.30 -1.42
CA GLY A 197 16.51 -2.20 -0.92
C GLY A 197 15.69 -1.58 0.21
N PRO A 198 15.09 -2.40 1.09
CA PRO A 198 15.34 -3.83 1.30
C PRO A 198 14.61 -4.74 0.30
N TYR A 199 15.24 -5.85 -0.06
CA TYR A 199 14.64 -6.93 -0.87
C TYR A 199 14.41 -8.17 -0.02
N ALA A 200 13.35 -8.91 -0.32
CA ALA A 200 13.02 -10.15 0.34
C ALA A 200 12.75 -11.29 -0.65
N VAL A 201 13.03 -12.51 -0.20
CA VAL A 201 12.68 -13.76 -0.88
C VAL A 201 11.70 -14.55 -0.02
N PHE A 202 10.43 -14.58 -0.39
CA PHE A 202 9.41 -15.33 0.35
C PHE A 202 9.16 -16.67 -0.33
N ALA A 203 9.39 -17.77 0.39
CA ALA A 203 9.20 -19.12 -0.14
C ALA A 203 7.87 -19.73 0.35
N SER A 204 7.27 -20.59 -0.46
CA SER A 204 6.07 -21.37 -0.07
C SER A 204 6.34 -22.45 0.99
N ALA A 205 7.62 -22.67 1.30
CA ALA A 205 8.15 -23.55 2.32
C ALA A 205 9.36 -22.85 2.99
N GLU A 206 10.21 -23.58 3.69
CA GLU A 206 11.49 -23.04 4.17
C GLU A 206 12.35 -22.59 2.97
N LEU A 207 12.93 -21.39 3.04
CA LEU A 207 13.82 -20.86 2.01
C LEU A 207 15.10 -21.71 1.97
N PRO A 208 15.41 -22.40 0.85
CA PRO A 208 16.63 -23.19 0.79
C PRO A 208 17.89 -22.31 0.85
N SER A 209 18.99 -22.93 1.23
CA SER A 209 20.29 -22.25 1.32
C SER A 209 20.71 -21.68 -0.03
N GLY A 210 21.36 -20.52 0.04
CA GLY A 210 21.80 -19.74 -1.10
C GLY A 210 22.45 -18.44 -0.64
N SER A 211 22.68 -17.55 -1.58
CA SER A 211 23.35 -16.28 -1.31
C SER A 211 22.87 -15.15 -2.22
N ALA A 212 22.93 -13.91 -1.74
CA ALA A 212 22.76 -12.71 -2.53
C ALA A 212 24.07 -11.91 -2.48
N GLU A 213 24.88 -12.00 -3.54
CA GLU A 213 26.22 -11.43 -3.55
C GLU A 213 26.20 -9.90 -3.34
N GLY A 214 27.03 -9.43 -2.41
CA GLY A 214 27.13 -8.01 -2.06
C GLY A 214 25.98 -7.45 -1.22
N TRP A 215 25.03 -8.28 -0.78
CA TRP A 215 23.94 -7.88 0.10
C TRP A 215 24.20 -8.29 1.55
N GLN A 216 23.83 -7.43 2.49
CA GLN A 216 23.77 -7.76 3.91
C GLN A 216 22.43 -8.39 4.25
N THR A 217 22.40 -9.26 5.25
CA THR A 217 21.21 -10.01 5.67
C THR A 217 20.69 -9.47 7.01
N VAL A 218 19.41 -9.10 7.08
CA VAL A 218 18.74 -8.71 8.33
C VAL A 218 18.14 -9.92 9.03
N ASP A 219 17.55 -10.80 8.24
CA ASP A 219 16.91 -12.06 8.62
C ASP A 219 17.14 -13.05 7.46
N SER A 220 16.93 -14.34 7.67
CA SER A 220 17.13 -15.44 6.72
C SER A 220 16.70 -15.18 5.28
N ASN A 221 15.74 -14.29 5.06
CA ASN A 221 15.18 -13.99 3.75
C ASN A 221 15.12 -12.50 3.39
N LEU A 222 15.77 -11.61 4.14
CA LEU A 222 15.70 -10.15 3.97
C LEU A 222 17.09 -9.54 3.79
N PHE A 223 17.25 -8.77 2.73
CA PHE A 223 18.53 -8.31 2.20
C PHE A 223 18.54 -6.80 1.98
N TYR A 224 19.66 -6.15 2.31
CA TYR A 224 19.85 -4.71 2.11
C TYR A 224 21.31 -4.36 1.80
N LYS A 225 21.54 -3.13 1.34
CA LYS A 225 22.87 -2.48 1.28
C LYS A 225 22.79 -1.12 1.94
#